data_AF-A0A0M1JAD8-F1
#
_entry.id   AF-A0A0M1JAD8-F1
#
_cell.length_a   1.000
_cell.length_b   1.000
_cell.length_c   1.000
_cell.angle_alpha   90.00
_cell.angle_beta   90.00
_cell.angle_gamma   90.00
#
_symmetry.space_group_name_H-M   'P 1'
#
loop_
_entity.id
_entity.type
_entity.pdbx_description
1 polymer ?
#
loop_
_entity_poly.entity_id
_entity_poly.type
_entity_poly.pdbx_seq_one_letter_code
_entity_poly.pdbx_strand_id
1 'polypeptide(L)'
;MSKMIRSFFDAIEPAFQRGGRLEHLSAVYEMFDTFFFTPSDVTHHAPHVRDALDLKRLMSYVVLAVTPCALWGMYILGYNTNAAIVAQGIQEVAGWRAS
;
A
#
# COMPACT_ATOMS: atom_id res chain seq x y z
N MET A 1 -13.48 -7.61 16.35
CA MET A 1 -12.25 -8.14 15.73
C MET A 1 -11.63 -9.17 16.66
N SER A 2 -11.18 -10.32 16.16
CA SER A 2 -10.69 -11.43 16.99
C SER A 2 -9.56 -10.99 17.93
N LYS A 3 -9.73 -11.17 19.25
CA LYS A 3 -8.70 -10.88 20.27
C LYS A 3 -7.36 -11.54 19.96
N MET A 4 -7.39 -12.64 19.21
CA MET A 4 -6.22 -13.41 18.79
C MET A 4 -5.28 -12.63 17.85
N ILE A 5 -5.83 -11.83 16.93
CA ILE A 5 -5.00 -11.07 15.96
C ILE A 5 -4.36 -9.87 16.66
N ARG A 6 -5.09 -9.23 17.59
CA ARG A 6 -4.57 -8.14 18.43
C ARG A 6 -3.41 -8.63 19.31
N SER A 7 -3.59 -9.75 20.01
CA SER A 7 -2.54 -10.32 20.86
C SER A 7 -1.29 -10.75 20.10
N PHE A 8 -1.43 -11.11 18.82
CA PHE A 8 -0.29 -11.47 17.98
C PHE A 8 0.54 -10.24 17.59
N PHE A 9 -0.11 -9.13 17.22
CA PHE A 9 0.56 -7.86 16.94
C PHE A 9 1.21 -7.30 18.21
N ASP A 10 0.48 -7.26 19.33
CA ASP A 10 1.01 -6.77 20.62
C ASP A 10 2.26 -7.56 21.10
N ALA A 11 2.36 -8.87 20.76
CA ALA A 11 3.52 -9.70 21.10
C ALA A 11 4.76 -9.40 20.24
N ILE A 12 4.56 -8.88 19.03
CA ILE A 12 5.61 -8.60 18.05
C ILE A 12 6.10 -7.14 18.17
N GLU A 13 5.22 -6.23 18.58
CA GLU A 13 5.48 -4.79 18.78
C GLU A 13 6.80 -4.47 19.52
N PRO A 14 7.20 -5.17 20.61
CA PRO A 14 8.41 -4.83 21.35
C PRO A 14 9.70 -4.95 20.52
N ALA A 15 9.70 -5.76 19.46
CA ALA A 15 10.85 -5.90 18.56
C ALA A 15 11.05 -4.69 17.63
N PHE A 16 9.99 -3.88 17.44
CA PHE A 16 9.93 -2.73 16.53
C PHE A 16 9.92 -1.38 17.26
N GLN A 17 9.78 -1.35 18.59
CA GLN A 17 9.91 -0.11 19.37
C GLN A 17 11.37 0.36 19.47
N ARG A 18 11.58 1.62 19.86
CA ARG A 18 12.91 2.24 20.03
C ARG A 18 13.78 1.40 20.98
N GLY A 19 14.90 0.87 20.48
CA GLY A 19 15.77 -0.08 21.21
C GLY A 19 15.57 -1.56 20.86
N GLY A 20 14.62 -1.89 19.97
CA GLY A 20 14.40 -3.25 19.45
C GLY A 20 15.32 -3.59 18.27
N ARG A 21 15.53 -4.90 18.02
CA ARG A 21 16.40 -5.39 16.92
C ARG A 21 15.94 -4.93 15.53
N LEU A 22 14.67 -4.55 15.37
CA LEU A 22 14.05 -4.15 14.10
C LEU A 22 13.56 -2.70 14.13
N GLU A 23 14.17 -1.82 14.93
CA GLU A 23 13.79 -0.40 15.05
C GLU A 23 13.71 0.33 13.69
N HIS A 24 14.54 -0.04 12.72
CA HIS A 24 14.49 0.53 11.36
C HIS A 24 13.20 0.21 10.59
N LEU A 25 12.50 -0.88 10.94
CA LEU A 25 11.24 -1.29 10.31
C LEU A 25 10.02 -0.87 11.13
N SER A 26 10.22 -0.09 12.18
CA SER A 26 9.16 0.45 13.06
C SER A 26 8.06 1.15 12.27
N ALA A 27 8.42 2.01 11.32
CA ALA A 27 7.47 2.75 10.49
C ALA A 27 6.59 1.84 9.63
N VAL A 28 7.13 0.72 9.15
CA VAL A 28 6.37 -0.25 8.34
C VAL A 28 5.39 -1.00 9.23
N TYR A 29 5.84 -1.43 10.41
CA TYR A 29 4.98 -2.08 11.41
C TYR A 29 3.82 -1.16 11.84
N GLU A 30 4.12 0.09 12.18
CA GLU A 30 3.11 1.09 12.59
C GLU A 30 2.10 1.39 11.46
N MET A 31 2.57 1.43 10.21
CA MET A 31 1.68 1.60 9.05
C MET A 31 0.69 0.44 8.92
N PHE A 32 1.15 -0.81 9.09
CA PHE A 32 0.28 -1.98 9.04
C PHE A 32 -0.68 -2.04 10.24
N ASP A 33 -0.20 -1.75 11.44
CA ASP A 33 -1.04 -1.71 12.65
C ASP A 33 -2.16 -0.66 12.50
N THR A 34 -1.82 0.56 12.08
CA THR A 34 -2.81 1.64 11.84
C THR A 34 -3.75 1.36 10.66
N PHE A 35 -3.32 0.53 9.70
CA PHE A 35 -4.15 0.15 8.55
C PHE A 35 -5.25 -0.85 8.97
N PHE A 36 -4.88 -1.89 9.74
CA PHE A 36 -5.82 -2.94 10.15
C PHE A 36 -6.58 -2.59 11.44
N PHE A 37 -5.98 -1.84 12.36
CA PHE A 37 -6.55 -1.53 13.65
C PHE A 37 -6.90 -0.04 13.80
N THR A 38 -7.92 0.22 14.61
CA THR A 38 -8.24 1.59 15.05
C THR A 38 -7.34 1.92 16.23
N PRO A 39 -6.80 3.16 16.31
CA PRO A 39 -6.08 3.62 17.49
C PRO A 39 -6.87 3.37 18.78
N SER A 40 -6.19 2.95 19.84
CA SER A 40 -6.83 2.80 21.17
C SER A 40 -7.10 4.14 21.85
N ASP A 41 -6.49 5.22 21.38
CA ASP A 41 -6.71 6.56 21.91
C ASP A 41 -8.11 7.07 21.56
N VAL A 42 -8.84 7.46 22.60
CA VAL A 42 -10.19 8.02 22.50
C VAL A 42 -10.17 9.51 22.80
N THR A 43 -11.03 10.26 22.13
CA THR A 43 -11.14 11.70 22.38
C THR A 43 -11.74 11.95 23.77
N HIS A 44 -11.02 12.70 24.62
CA HIS A 44 -11.50 13.07 25.95
C HIS A 44 -12.61 14.14 25.92
N HIS A 45 -12.69 14.92 24.84
CA HIS A 45 -13.64 16.01 24.65
C HIS A 45 -14.34 15.91 23.30
N ALA A 46 -15.50 16.57 23.17
CA ALA A 46 -16.27 16.58 21.92
C ALA A 46 -15.46 17.20 20.77
N PRO A 47 -15.13 16.43 19.72
CA PRO A 47 -14.35 16.95 18.60
C PRO A 47 -15.25 17.76 17.66
N HIS A 48 -14.73 18.88 17.15
CA HIS A 48 -15.40 19.71 16.13
C HIS A 48 -15.50 18.99 14.76
N VAL A 49 -14.55 18.11 14.45
CA VAL A 49 -14.52 17.28 13.22
C VAL A 49 -14.10 15.86 13.58
N ARG A 50 -14.84 14.85 13.10
CA ARG A 50 -14.61 13.41 13.40
C ARG A 50 -13.97 12.60 12.27
N ASP A 51 -13.79 13.16 11.07
CA ASP A 51 -13.51 12.41 9.84
C ASP A 51 -12.04 12.14 9.48
N ALA A 52 -11.08 12.61 10.28
CA ALA A 52 -9.66 12.47 9.93
C ALA A 52 -9.22 10.99 9.77
N LEU A 53 -9.81 10.09 10.55
CA LEU A 53 -9.52 8.64 10.47
C LEU A 53 -10.12 8.00 9.21
N ASP A 54 -11.31 8.43 8.81
CA ASP A 54 -11.99 7.88 7.63
C ASP A 54 -11.30 8.34 6.34
N LEU A 55 -10.80 9.58 6.31
CA LEU A 55 -10.04 10.11 5.17
C LEU A 55 -8.79 9.26 4.84
N LYS A 56 -8.01 8.87 5.86
CA LYS A 56 -6.81 8.04 5.67
C LYS A 56 -7.14 6.64 5.15
N ARG A 57 -8.24 6.05 5.64
CA ARG A 57 -8.69 4.71 5.21
C ARG A 57 -9.24 4.73 3.80
N LEU A 58 -10.07 5.72 3.46
CA LEU A 58 -10.60 5.92 2.12
C LEU A 58 -9.47 6.05 1.09
N MET A 59 -8.45 6.85 1.38
CA MET A 59 -7.28 6.99 0.49
C MET A 59 -6.55 5.67 0.26
N SER A 60 -6.45 4.82 1.28
CA SER A 60 -5.81 3.51 1.16
C SER A 60 -6.65 2.56 0.28
N TYR A 61 -7.98 2.60 0.41
CA TYR A 61 -8.87 1.83 -0.47
C TYR A 61 -8.80 2.27 -1.93
N VAL A 62 -8.64 3.57 -2.20
CA VAL A 62 -8.49 4.09 -3.57
C VAL A 62 -7.24 3.50 -4.24
N VAL A 63 -6.11 3.48 -3.54
CA VAL A 63 -4.87 2.89 -4.07
C VAL A 63 -5.06 1.41 -4.37
N LEU A 64 -5.65 0.65 -3.43
CA LEU A 64 -5.90 -0.78 -3.62
C LEU A 64 -6.84 -1.06 -4.80
N ALA A 65 -7.86 -0.23 -5.01
CA ALA A 65 -8.81 -0.37 -6.11
C ALA A 65 -8.20 -0.01 -7.48
N VAL A 66 -7.34 1.02 -7.55
CA VAL A 66 -6.72 1.46 -8.81
C VAL A 66 -5.55 0.56 -9.23
N THR A 67 -4.84 -0.04 -8.28
CA THR A 67 -3.66 -0.90 -8.54
C THR A 67 -3.91 -1.98 -9.60
N PRO A 68 -4.94 -2.84 -9.52
CA PRO A 68 -5.17 -3.87 -10.54
C PRO A 68 -5.49 -3.28 -11.92
N CYS A 69 -6.24 -2.16 -11.98
CA CYS A 69 -6.54 -1.47 -13.23
C CYS A 69 -5.28 -0.90 -13.88
N ALA A 70 -4.40 -0.29 -13.09
CA ALA A 70 -3.13 0.26 -13.57
C ALA A 70 -2.21 -0.85 -14.12
N LEU A 71 -2.06 -1.96 -13.39
CA LEU A 71 -1.27 -3.12 -13.84
C LEU A 71 -1.81 -3.71 -15.15
N TRP A 72 -3.13 -3.86 -15.25
CA TRP A 72 -3.79 -4.37 -16.45
C TRP A 72 -3.62 -3.44 -17.64
N GLY A 73 -3.75 -2.14 -17.42
CA GLY A 73 -3.51 -1.11 -18.43
C GLY A 73 -2.07 -1.15 -18.96
N MET A 74 -1.08 -1.25 -18.08
CA MET A 74 0.32 -1.36 -18.48
C MET A 74 0.58 -2.62 -19.33
N TYR A 75 -0.01 -3.75 -18.95
CA TYR A 75 0.13 -5.00 -19.70
C TYR A 75 -0.50 -4.93 -21.10
N ILE A 76 -1.77 -4.51 -21.20
CA ILE A 76 -2.47 -4.43 -22.48
C ILE A 76 -1.80 -3.42 -23.41
N LEU A 77 -1.43 -2.24 -22.89
CA LEU A 77 -0.81 -1.20 -23.70
C LEU A 77 0.55 -1.66 -24.25
N GLY A 78 1.36 -2.32 -23.41
CA GLY A 78 2.64 -2.90 -23.82
C GLY A 78 2.49 -3.98 -24.89
N TYR A 79 1.54 -4.89 -24.71
CA TYR A 79 1.24 -5.93 -25.70
C TYR A 79 0.83 -5.35 -27.06
N ASN A 80 -0.11 -4.39 -27.08
CA ASN A 80 -0.55 -3.75 -28.31
C ASN A 80 0.56 -2.95 -29.00
N THR A 81 1.43 -2.29 -28.22
CA THR A 81 2.57 -1.54 -28.76
C THR A 81 3.57 -2.48 -29.44
N ASN A 82 3.91 -3.60 -28.80
CA ASN A 82 4.82 -4.59 -29.38
C ASN A 82 4.24 -5.24 -30.65
N ALA A 83 2.95 -5.57 -30.65
CA ALA A 83 2.27 -6.08 -31.84
C ALA A 83 2.30 -5.08 -33.02
N ALA A 84 2.12 -3.79 -32.74
CA ALA A 84 2.19 -2.73 -33.75
C ALA A 84 3.61 -2.53 -34.30
N ILE A 85 4.65 -2.60 -33.46
CA ILE A 85 6.06 -2.52 -33.90
C ILE A 85 6.40 -3.64 -34.88
N VAL A 86 5.98 -4.88 -34.57
CA VAL A 86 6.17 -6.04 -35.45
C VAL A 86 5.41 -5.87 -36.76
N ALA A 87 4.16 -5.38 -36.71
CA ALA A 87 3.36 -5.16 -37.92
C ALA A 87 3.92 -4.07 -38.85
N GLN A 88 4.63 -3.07 -38.30
CA GLN A 88 5.27 -2.00 -39.07
C GLN A 88 6.66 -2.38 -39.62
N GLY A 89 7.14 -3.61 -39.36
CA GLY A 89 8.42 -4.10 -39.87
C GLY A 89 9.64 -3.44 -39.23
N ILE A 90 9.47 -2.78 -38.08
CA ILE A 90 10.56 -2.15 -37.34
C ILE A 90 11.31 -3.25 -36.59
N GLN A 91 12.47 -3.68 -37.12
CA GLN A 91 13.23 -4.81 -36.57
C GLN A 91 14.04 -4.46 -35.33
N GLU A 92 14.35 -3.18 -35.11
CA GLU A 92 14.99 -2.70 -33.89
C GLU A 92 14.43 -1.33 -33.50
N VAL A 93 13.80 -1.24 -32.33
CA VAL A 93 13.59 0.04 -31.65
C VAL A 93 14.82 0.26 -30.78
N ALA A 94 15.57 1.34 -30.98
CA ALA A 94 16.78 1.59 -30.20
C ALA A 94 16.44 2.09 -28.78
N GLY A 95 16.97 1.44 -27.74
CA GLY A 95 16.94 1.91 -26.35
C GLY A 95 16.36 0.91 -25.34
N TRP A 96 16.45 1.27 -24.04
CA TRP A 96 16.02 0.42 -22.91
C TRP A 96 14.52 0.07 -22.88
N ARG A 97 13.72 0.65 -23.77
CA ARG A 97 12.27 0.42 -23.91
C ARG A 97 11.92 -0.70 -24.89
N ALA A 98 12.92 -1.22 -25.60
CA ALA A 98 12.77 -2.16 -26.69
C ALA A 98 13.37 -3.55 -26.41
N SER A 99 14.05 -3.71 -25.27
CA SER A 99 14.58 -4.99 -24.77
C SER A 99 13.51 -5.85 -24.13
#